data_AF-A0A0R1K870-F1
#
_entry.id   AF-A0A0R1K870-F1
#
_cell.length_a   1.000
_cell.length_b   1.000
_cell.length_c   1.000
_cell.angle_alpha   90.00
_cell.angle_beta   90.00
_cell.angle_gamma   90.00
#
_symmetry.space_group_name_H-M   'P 1'
#
loop_
_entity.id
_entity.type
_entity.pdbx_description
1 polymer ?
#
loop_
_entity_poly.entity_id
_entity_poly.type
_entity_poly.pdbx_seq_one_letter_code
_entity_poly.pdbx_strand_id
1 'polypeptide(L)'
;MILNIELEDREFLDIDLDDIVYIVGHNQRKLWQLYRSLYYYFNKSPSLSTSVYGDDDINFEFDGDNVPARGSESYFISSRDSIYDQMRYKKGNMLFDTINSFGNDFDVTQSIENITDEVLKLEILLQSKLDKYSSHLKVNFNDLSYLDILKSYLSVGYTDHRKDYPLEFMDTESLLDEFLNFLQSKLKSNGNTTWLVLYNIDSVISGDTQQSLFIKLKELMDDFDLKIICLSHNLENIPIDRTDVEKIVLCTKNFHQLLPIDELVKSIESRYPNKLNIGHNEILESIVRTVSYVGDEKNVSLAGKDLVILKILNDILNYETSYCFENHLLSDAEAEFLQD
;
A
#
# COMPACT_ATOMS: atom_id res chain seq x y z
N MET A 1 5.80 -3.28 18.50
CA MET A 1 5.85 -4.77 18.49
C MET A 1 6.93 -5.19 17.51
N ILE A 2 7.62 -6.32 17.69
CA ILE A 2 8.74 -6.66 16.80
C ILE A 2 8.23 -7.42 15.58
N LEU A 3 8.48 -6.87 14.40
CA LEU A 3 8.36 -7.54 13.12
C LEU A 3 9.73 -8.07 12.71
N ASN A 4 9.84 -9.38 12.52
CA ASN A 4 11.03 -10.05 12.00
C ASN A 4 10.74 -10.56 10.59
N ILE A 5 11.56 -10.13 9.62
CA ILE A 5 11.44 -10.51 8.21
C ILE A 5 12.73 -11.17 7.75
N GLU A 6 12.63 -12.39 7.24
CA GLU A 6 13.75 -13.03 6.56
C GLU A 6 14.01 -12.38 5.19
N LEU A 7 15.26 -12.00 4.97
CA LEU A 7 15.80 -11.48 3.72
C LEU A 7 16.58 -12.58 2.98
N GLU A 8 17.11 -12.24 1.81
CA GLU A 8 18.00 -13.15 1.06
C GLU A 8 19.24 -13.51 1.92
N ASP A 9 19.85 -14.67 1.65
CA ASP A 9 21.06 -15.14 2.32
C ASP A 9 20.94 -15.36 3.85
N ARG A 10 19.72 -15.56 4.38
CA ARG A 10 19.42 -15.75 5.82
C ARG A 10 19.77 -14.53 6.69
N GLU A 11 19.76 -13.34 6.10
CA GLU A 11 19.74 -12.11 6.86
C GLU A 11 18.32 -11.88 7.42
N PHE A 12 18.22 -11.25 8.59
CA PHE A 12 16.94 -10.91 9.20
C PHE A 12 16.85 -9.41 9.41
N LEU A 13 15.66 -8.87 9.19
CA LEU A 13 15.31 -7.49 9.46
C LEU A 13 14.34 -7.45 10.65
N ASP A 14 14.85 -6.95 11.77
CA ASP A 14 14.05 -6.66 12.96
C ASP A 14 13.60 -5.20 12.92
N ILE A 15 12.29 -4.98 13.01
CA ILE A 15 11.67 -3.66 13.00
C ILE A 15 10.71 -3.57 14.19
N ASP A 16 10.73 -2.47 14.92
CA ASP A 16 9.62 -2.13 15.81
C ASP A 16 8.47 -1.57 14.97
N LEU A 17 7.47 -2.40 14.73
CA LEU A 17 6.24 -2.10 14.02
C LEU A 17 5.12 -1.91 15.04
N ASP A 18 4.46 -0.76 14.96
CA ASP A 18 3.17 -0.54 15.63
C ASP A 18 2.04 -0.88 14.65
N ASP A 19 1.43 0.13 14.03
CA ASP A 19 0.50 -0.06 12.90
C ASP A 19 1.10 0.30 11.55
N ILE A 20 2.13 1.15 11.52
CA ILE A 20 2.79 1.57 10.28
C ILE A 20 4.31 1.61 10.46
N VAL A 21 5.02 1.23 9.40
CA VAL A 21 6.47 1.46 9.26
C VAL A 21 6.76 2.13 7.91
N TYR A 22 7.66 3.11 7.92
CA TYR A 22 8.14 3.82 6.74
C TYR A 22 9.59 3.42 6.45
N ILE A 23 9.79 2.53 5.49
CA ILE A 23 11.12 2.08 5.08
C ILE A 23 11.57 2.92 3.87
N VAL A 24 12.56 3.77 4.09
CA VAL A 24 13.01 4.79 3.12
C VAL A 24 14.51 4.78 2.97
N GLY A 25 15.05 5.04 1.78
CA GLY A 25 16.48 5.23 1.61
C GLY A 25 16.95 5.10 0.18
N HIS A 26 18.21 5.45 -0.06
CA HIS A 26 18.81 5.47 -1.39
C HIS A 26 19.06 4.05 -1.97
N ASN A 27 19.11 3.01 -1.14
CA ASN A 27 19.42 1.64 -1.59
C ASN A 27 18.17 0.93 -2.17
N GLN A 28 17.81 1.31 -3.39
CA GLN A 28 16.62 0.80 -4.08
C GLN A 28 16.64 -0.71 -4.32
N ARG A 29 17.84 -1.29 -4.46
CA ARG A 29 17.98 -2.73 -4.61
C ARG A 29 17.52 -3.46 -3.35
N LYS A 30 17.91 -2.98 -2.16
CA LYS A 30 17.47 -3.56 -0.88
C LYS A 30 15.98 -3.36 -0.62
N LEU A 31 15.43 -2.19 -0.92
CA LEU A 31 13.98 -1.94 -0.84
C LEU A 31 13.20 -2.90 -1.74
N TRP A 32 13.65 -3.10 -2.98
CA TRP A 32 13.05 -4.07 -3.91
C TRP A 32 13.18 -5.51 -3.43
N GLN A 33 14.34 -5.89 -2.87
CA GLN A 33 14.53 -7.22 -2.27
C GLN A 33 13.49 -7.47 -1.18
N LEU A 34 13.34 -6.52 -0.25
CA LEU A 34 12.36 -6.60 0.83
C LEU A 34 10.91 -6.69 0.31
N TYR A 35 10.52 -5.81 -0.62
CA TYR A 35 9.19 -5.86 -1.25
C TYR A 35 8.90 -7.25 -1.83
N ARG A 36 9.88 -7.81 -2.55
CA ARG A 36 9.76 -9.10 -3.21
C ARG A 36 9.68 -10.25 -2.20
N SER A 37 10.44 -10.20 -1.10
CA SER A 37 10.34 -11.18 0.00
C SER A 37 8.93 -11.19 0.58
N LEU A 38 8.38 -10.01 0.91
CA LEU A 38 7.00 -9.85 1.39
C LEU A 38 5.99 -10.39 0.36
N TYR A 39 6.12 -10.00 -0.91
CA TYR A 39 5.22 -10.42 -1.96
C TYR A 39 5.18 -11.94 -2.11
N TYR A 40 6.34 -12.61 -2.12
CA TYR A 40 6.40 -14.06 -2.24
C TYR A 40 5.92 -14.79 -1.00
N TYR A 41 6.17 -14.25 0.19
CA TYR A 41 5.67 -14.81 1.45
C TYR A 41 4.14 -14.91 1.42
N PHE A 42 3.46 -13.79 1.18
CA PHE A 42 2.01 -13.72 1.21
C PHE A 42 1.33 -14.38 0.00
N ASN A 43 1.93 -14.32 -1.21
CA ASN A 43 1.32 -14.86 -2.44
C ASN A 43 1.76 -16.29 -2.81
N LYS A 44 2.65 -16.92 -2.02
CA LYS A 44 3.12 -18.31 -2.17
C LYS A 44 3.38 -18.74 -3.62
N SER A 45 4.54 -18.34 -4.16
CA SER A 45 5.13 -18.99 -5.36
C SER A 45 6.30 -19.90 -4.95
N PRO A 46 6.04 -21.12 -4.43
CA PRO A 46 7.03 -21.96 -3.76
C PRO A 46 8.17 -22.45 -4.67
N SER A 47 7.96 -22.47 -6.00
CA SER A 47 8.99 -22.97 -6.92
C SER A 47 10.11 -21.97 -7.22
N LEU A 48 9.93 -20.69 -6.88
CA LEU A 48 10.93 -19.63 -7.09
C LEU A 48 11.65 -19.24 -5.79
N SER A 49 11.04 -19.48 -4.63
CA SER A 49 11.60 -19.14 -3.32
C SER A 49 12.75 -20.07 -2.92
N THR A 50 12.67 -21.36 -3.23
CA THR A 50 13.63 -22.38 -2.74
C THR A 50 15.07 -22.15 -3.20
N SER A 51 15.27 -21.59 -4.40
CA SER A 51 16.61 -21.26 -4.91
C SER A 51 17.23 -20.01 -4.28
N VAL A 52 16.43 -19.18 -3.62
CA VAL A 52 16.85 -17.89 -3.04
C VAL A 52 16.89 -17.93 -1.52
N TYR A 53 15.95 -18.63 -0.89
CA TYR A 53 15.79 -18.70 0.58
C TYR A 53 16.13 -20.09 1.15
N GLY A 54 16.36 -21.09 0.30
CA GLY A 54 16.67 -22.47 0.72
C GLY A 54 15.43 -23.34 0.88
N ASP A 55 15.60 -24.52 1.50
CA ASP A 55 14.51 -25.48 1.74
C ASP A 55 13.53 -25.02 2.82
N ASP A 56 13.94 -24.05 3.64
CA ASP A 56 13.12 -23.39 4.64
C ASP A 56 12.38 -22.23 3.93
N ASP A 57 11.04 -22.25 3.94
CA ASP A 57 10.22 -21.15 3.41
C ASP A 57 10.55 -19.82 4.14
N ILE A 58 10.37 -18.68 3.49
CA ILE A 58 10.62 -17.33 4.05
C ILE A 58 9.96 -17.20 5.45
N ASN A 59 10.73 -16.83 6.47
CA ASN A 59 10.18 -16.55 7.80
C ASN A 59 9.65 -15.11 7.92
N PHE A 60 8.47 -14.97 8.50
CA PHE A 60 7.86 -13.67 8.79
C PHE A 60 7.09 -13.80 10.11
N GLU A 61 7.61 -13.13 11.13
CA GLU A 61 7.12 -13.22 12.52
C GLU A 61 6.72 -11.84 13.01
N PHE A 62 5.64 -11.79 13.77
CA PHE A 62 5.16 -10.60 14.45
C PHE A 62 4.95 -10.91 15.92
N ASP A 63 5.68 -10.20 16.79
CA ASP A 63 5.72 -10.41 18.24
C ASP A 63 6.10 -11.85 18.66
N GLY A 64 6.97 -12.49 17.86
CA GLY A 64 7.43 -13.87 18.08
C GLY A 64 6.47 -14.96 17.58
N ASP A 65 5.30 -14.59 17.05
CA ASP A 65 4.37 -15.50 16.40
C ASP A 65 4.52 -15.45 14.88
N ASN A 66 4.56 -16.61 14.23
CA ASN A 66 4.61 -16.69 12.76
C ASN A 66 3.26 -16.23 12.17
N VAL A 67 3.28 -15.24 11.27
CA VAL A 67 2.04 -14.68 10.70
C VAL A 67 1.58 -15.55 9.54
N PRO A 68 0.54 -16.37 9.68
CA PRO A 68 0.23 -17.38 8.67
C PRO A 68 -0.08 -16.76 7.31
N ALA A 69 0.83 -16.90 6.34
CA ALA A 69 0.61 -16.45 4.96
C ALA A 69 -0.72 -16.96 4.37
N ARG A 70 -1.18 -18.14 4.81
CA ARG A 70 -2.51 -18.66 4.47
C ARG A 70 -3.50 -18.26 5.55
N GLY A 71 -4.31 -17.24 5.28
CA GLY A 71 -5.37 -16.77 6.19
C GLY A 71 -5.21 -15.30 6.57
N SER A 72 -3.99 -14.75 6.48
CA SER A 72 -3.77 -13.31 6.55
C SER A 72 -4.30 -12.62 5.31
N GLU A 73 -5.03 -11.52 5.51
CA GLU A 73 -5.45 -10.66 4.41
C GLU A 73 -4.32 -9.70 4.09
N SER A 74 -3.87 -9.68 2.84
CA SER A 74 -2.73 -8.86 2.42
C SER A 74 -2.97 -8.21 1.07
N TYR A 75 -2.60 -6.94 0.96
CA TYR A 75 -2.72 -6.14 -0.25
C TYR A 75 -1.38 -5.51 -0.61
N PHE A 76 -1.02 -5.58 -1.89
CA PHE A 76 0.23 -5.04 -2.42
C PHE A 76 -0.09 -3.99 -3.47
N ILE A 77 0.30 -2.74 -3.20
CA ILE A 77 0.11 -1.62 -4.12
C ILE A 77 1.47 -1.10 -4.55
N SER A 78 1.83 -1.36 -5.81
CA SER A 78 3.11 -0.98 -6.40
C SER A 78 2.99 -0.32 -7.77
N SER A 79 1.78 -0.28 -8.32
CA SER A 79 1.49 0.28 -9.64
C SER A 79 -0.01 0.53 -9.80
N ARG A 80 -0.39 1.29 -10.83
CA ARG A 80 -1.81 1.40 -11.21
C ARG A 80 -2.45 0.03 -11.44
N ASP A 81 -1.74 -0.90 -12.08
CA ASP A 81 -2.26 -2.24 -12.37
C ASP A 81 -2.56 -3.03 -11.10
N SER A 82 -1.75 -2.88 -10.05
CA SER A 82 -2.01 -3.53 -8.76
C SER A 82 -3.30 -3.04 -8.09
N ILE A 83 -3.64 -1.75 -8.24
CA ILE A 83 -4.90 -1.16 -7.79
C ILE A 83 -6.04 -1.67 -8.67
N TYR A 84 -5.87 -1.58 -9.99
CA TYR A 84 -6.86 -2.02 -10.98
C TYR A 84 -7.23 -3.49 -10.82
N ASP A 85 -6.25 -4.37 -10.55
CA ASP A 85 -6.52 -5.78 -10.34
C ASP A 85 -7.48 -5.99 -9.18
N GLN A 86 -7.37 -5.24 -8.08
CA GLN A 86 -8.34 -5.33 -6.98
C GLN A 86 -9.78 -4.97 -7.38
N MET A 87 -9.93 -4.15 -8.43
CA MET A 87 -11.22 -3.75 -8.98
C MET A 87 -11.77 -4.72 -10.04
N ARG A 88 -11.07 -5.82 -10.35
CA ARG A 88 -11.58 -6.80 -11.31
C ARG A 88 -12.47 -7.83 -10.63
N TYR A 89 -13.55 -8.22 -11.29
CA TYR A 89 -14.40 -9.33 -10.85
C TYR A 89 -13.71 -10.68 -11.09
N LYS A 90 -12.73 -10.99 -10.25
CA LYS A 90 -11.93 -12.21 -10.27
C LYS A 90 -11.70 -12.67 -8.84
N LYS A 91 -11.82 -13.99 -8.60
CA LYS A 91 -11.64 -14.59 -7.27
C LYS A 91 -10.31 -14.17 -6.64
N GLY A 92 -10.37 -13.71 -5.39
CA GLY A 92 -9.22 -13.20 -4.63
C GLY A 92 -9.05 -11.68 -4.68
N ASN A 93 -9.84 -10.98 -5.50
CA ASN A 93 -9.80 -9.52 -5.61
C ASN A 93 -10.94 -8.90 -4.78
N MET A 94 -10.72 -7.68 -4.30
CA MET A 94 -11.69 -6.97 -3.46
C MET A 94 -13.08 -6.86 -4.10
N LEU A 95 -13.18 -6.47 -5.38
CA LEU A 95 -14.50 -6.32 -6.02
C LEU A 95 -15.28 -7.64 -6.05
N PHE A 96 -14.59 -8.76 -6.29
CA PHE A 96 -15.22 -10.08 -6.31
C PHE A 96 -15.79 -10.44 -4.94
N ASP A 97 -15.02 -10.23 -3.87
CA ASP A 97 -15.47 -10.51 -2.51
C ASP A 97 -16.67 -9.63 -2.14
N THR A 98 -16.58 -8.32 -2.45
CA THR A 98 -17.64 -7.34 -2.17
C THR A 98 -18.93 -7.69 -2.89
N ILE A 99 -18.92 -7.89 -4.21
CA ILE A 99 -20.15 -8.20 -4.97
C ILE A 99 -20.74 -9.53 -4.50
N ASN A 100 -19.93 -10.56 -4.27
CA ASN A 100 -20.46 -11.85 -3.82
C ASN A 100 -21.05 -11.81 -2.42
N SER A 101 -20.61 -10.89 -1.56
CA SER A 101 -21.21 -10.71 -0.23
C SER A 101 -22.69 -10.30 -0.29
N PHE A 102 -23.11 -9.63 -1.38
CA PHE A 102 -24.50 -9.23 -1.58
C PHE A 102 -25.44 -10.40 -1.86
N GLY A 103 -24.93 -11.60 -2.15
CA GLY A 103 -25.77 -12.79 -2.34
C GLY A 103 -26.56 -13.20 -1.09
N ASN A 104 -26.15 -12.74 0.09
CA ASN A 104 -26.86 -12.97 1.35
C ASN A 104 -27.82 -11.83 1.73
N ASP A 105 -27.87 -10.77 0.93
CA ASP A 105 -28.76 -9.64 1.15
C ASP A 105 -30.21 -10.06 0.87
N PHE A 106 -31.13 -9.60 1.73
CA PHE A 106 -32.54 -9.97 1.63
C PHE A 106 -33.19 -9.44 0.35
N ASP A 107 -32.90 -8.19 -0.02
CA ASP A 107 -33.50 -7.55 -1.20
C ASP A 107 -32.97 -8.19 -2.49
N VAL A 108 -31.68 -8.57 -2.50
CA VAL A 108 -31.08 -9.34 -3.59
C VAL A 108 -31.73 -10.72 -3.68
N THR A 109 -31.84 -11.45 -2.57
CA THR A 109 -32.45 -12.79 -2.55
C THR A 109 -33.89 -12.75 -3.06
N GLN A 110 -34.70 -11.80 -2.58
CA GLN A 110 -36.07 -11.60 -3.03
C GLN A 110 -36.15 -11.27 -4.53
N SER A 111 -35.20 -10.49 -5.05
CA SER A 111 -35.13 -10.18 -6.48
C SER A 111 -34.81 -11.42 -7.32
N ILE A 112 -33.96 -12.32 -6.84
CA ILE A 112 -33.66 -13.61 -7.49
C ILE A 112 -34.88 -14.54 -7.51
N GLU A 113 -35.64 -14.60 -6.42
CA GLU A 113 -36.90 -15.35 -6.37
C GLU A 113 -37.90 -14.85 -7.41
N ASN A 114 -38.06 -13.53 -7.54
CA ASN A 114 -38.93 -12.92 -8.56
C ASN A 114 -38.48 -13.27 -9.99
N ILE A 115 -37.17 -13.28 -10.26
CA ILE A 115 -36.63 -13.68 -11.57
C ILE A 115 -36.94 -15.16 -11.83
N THR A 116 -36.77 -16.02 -10.82
CA THR A 116 -37.07 -17.46 -10.92
C THR A 116 -38.55 -17.71 -11.24
N ASP A 117 -39.46 -16.96 -10.62
CA ASP A 117 -40.90 -17.02 -10.93
C ASP A 117 -41.21 -16.63 -12.39
N GLU A 118 -40.54 -15.61 -12.93
CA GLU A 118 -40.69 -15.23 -14.34
C GLU A 118 -40.12 -16.28 -15.30
N VAL A 119 -39.02 -16.93 -14.95
CA VAL A 119 -38.46 -18.06 -15.72
C VAL A 119 -39.45 -19.24 -15.75
N LEU A 120 -40.08 -19.56 -14.62
CA LEU A 120 -41.11 -20.60 -14.56
C LEU A 120 -42.32 -20.27 -15.44
N LYS A 121 -42.77 -19.01 -15.45
CA LYS A 121 -43.84 -18.57 -16.37
C LYS A 121 -43.45 -18.74 -17.82
N LEU A 122 -42.21 -18.43 -18.18
CA LEU A 122 -41.68 -18.62 -19.53
C LEU A 122 -41.62 -20.11 -19.91
N GLU A 123 -41.21 -20.98 -18.98
CA GLU A 123 -41.18 -22.44 -19.17
C GLU A 123 -42.57 -22.97 -19.53
N ILE A 124 -43.59 -22.63 -18.73
CA ILE A 124 -44.98 -23.04 -18.96
C ILE A 124 -45.47 -22.54 -20.33
N LEU A 125 -45.16 -21.30 -20.68
CA LEU A 125 -45.52 -20.73 -21.98
C LEU A 125 -44.87 -21.50 -23.13
N LEU A 126 -43.59 -21.83 -23.04
CA LEU A 126 -42.88 -22.58 -24.06
C LEU A 126 -43.38 -24.02 -24.17
N GLN A 127 -43.64 -24.70 -23.05
CA GLN A 127 -44.25 -26.03 -23.06
C GLN A 127 -45.60 -26.02 -23.78
N SER A 128 -46.47 -25.05 -23.48
CA SER A 128 -47.78 -24.92 -24.13
C SER A 128 -47.70 -24.72 -25.65
N LYS A 129 -46.61 -24.11 -26.13
CA LYS A 129 -46.35 -23.96 -27.56
C LYS A 129 -45.78 -25.25 -28.15
N LEU A 130 -44.89 -25.93 -27.44
CA LEU A 130 -44.26 -27.18 -27.88
C LEU A 130 -45.26 -28.32 -27.99
N ASP A 131 -46.24 -28.39 -27.08
CA ASP A 131 -47.29 -29.41 -27.06
C ASP A 131 -48.11 -29.46 -28.36
N LYS A 132 -48.14 -28.36 -29.13
CA LYS A 132 -48.78 -28.30 -30.45
C LYS A 132 -48.04 -29.09 -31.54
N TYR A 133 -46.75 -29.35 -31.33
CA TYR A 133 -45.85 -29.95 -32.31
C TYR A 133 -45.29 -31.29 -31.84
N SER A 134 -45.20 -31.53 -30.54
CA SER A 134 -44.65 -32.77 -29.96
C SER A 134 -45.30 -33.10 -28.63
N SER A 135 -45.70 -34.36 -28.45
CA SER A 135 -46.31 -34.86 -27.22
C SER A 135 -45.31 -35.51 -26.25
N HIS A 136 -44.04 -35.65 -26.65
CA HIS A 136 -43.03 -36.39 -25.87
C HIS A 136 -41.88 -35.51 -25.37
N LEU A 137 -41.81 -34.25 -25.79
CA LEU A 137 -40.74 -33.33 -25.39
C LEU A 137 -41.20 -32.45 -24.22
N LYS A 138 -40.28 -32.21 -23.29
CA LYS A 138 -40.47 -31.29 -22.16
C LYS A 138 -39.47 -30.15 -22.21
N VAL A 139 -39.94 -28.96 -21.90
CA VAL A 139 -39.13 -27.77 -21.68
C VAL A 139 -38.91 -27.63 -20.19
N ASN A 140 -37.64 -27.56 -19.77
CA ASN A 140 -37.25 -27.24 -18.41
C ASN A 140 -36.14 -26.19 -18.47
N PHE A 141 -36.25 -25.13 -17.68
CA PHE A 141 -35.15 -24.24 -17.35
C PHE A 141 -34.52 -24.69 -16.03
N ASN A 142 -33.24 -24.39 -15.86
CA ASN A 142 -32.58 -24.59 -14.57
C ASN A 142 -32.88 -23.40 -13.66
N ASP A 143 -32.92 -23.64 -12.35
CA ASP A 143 -32.98 -22.58 -11.36
C ASP A 143 -31.80 -21.62 -11.52
N LEU A 144 -32.07 -20.32 -11.43
CA LEU A 144 -31.04 -19.29 -11.53
C LEU A 144 -30.58 -18.88 -10.13
N SER A 145 -29.32 -19.17 -9.79
CA SER A 145 -28.72 -18.61 -8.59
C SER A 145 -28.15 -17.21 -8.84
N TYR A 146 -27.96 -16.44 -7.77
CA TYR A 146 -27.25 -15.16 -7.82
C TYR A 146 -25.89 -15.27 -8.52
N LEU A 147 -25.12 -16.31 -8.20
CA LEU A 147 -23.79 -16.53 -8.79
C LEU A 147 -23.87 -16.83 -10.30
N ASP A 148 -24.91 -17.54 -10.75
CA ASP A 148 -25.10 -17.82 -12.18
C ASP A 148 -25.41 -16.54 -12.96
N ILE A 149 -26.18 -15.64 -12.37
CA ILE A 149 -26.47 -14.32 -12.95
C ILE A 149 -25.18 -13.51 -13.06
N LEU A 150 -24.40 -13.40 -11.98
CA LEU A 150 -23.15 -12.66 -12.02
C LEU A 150 -22.19 -13.21 -13.07
N LYS A 151 -21.99 -14.53 -13.10
CA LYS A 151 -21.07 -15.17 -14.03
C LYS A 151 -21.46 -14.95 -15.50
N SER A 152 -22.75 -14.88 -15.79
CA SER A 152 -23.26 -14.85 -17.16
C SER A 152 -23.52 -13.43 -17.67
N TYR A 153 -23.82 -12.48 -16.79
CA TYR A 153 -24.35 -11.18 -17.16
C TYR A 153 -23.67 -9.98 -16.49
N LEU A 154 -22.80 -10.18 -15.49
CA LEU A 154 -22.11 -9.06 -14.86
C LEU A 154 -21.10 -8.45 -15.83
N SER A 155 -21.24 -7.15 -16.06
CA SER A 155 -20.21 -6.30 -16.65
C SER A 155 -20.00 -5.12 -15.70
N VAL A 156 -18.75 -4.86 -15.36
CA VAL A 156 -18.37 -3.77 -14.47
C VAL A 156 -17.67 -2.69 -15.29
N GLY A 157 -18.16 -1.47 -15.17
CA GLY A 157 -17.56 -0.26 -15.73
C GLY A 157 -17.74 0.88 -14.74
N TYR A 158 -17.36 2.08 -15.14
CA TYR A 158 -17.60 3.29 -14.35
C TYR A 158 -18.34 4.33 -15.20
N THR A 159 -19.10 5.18 -14.53
CA THR A 159 -19.84 6.26 -15.19
C THR A 159 -19.20 7.59 -14.87
N ASP A 160 -18.79 8.32 -15.90
CA ASP A 160 -18.32 9.70 -15.78
C ASP A 160 -19.12 10.59 -16.74
N HIS A 161 -19.55 11.76 -16.25
CA HIS A 161 -20.36 12.71 -17.00
C HIS A 161 -21.56 12.09 -17.76
N ARG A 162 -22.21 11.08 -17.16
CA ARG A 162 -23.34 10.31 -17.74
C ARG A 162 -22.99 9.46 -18.96
N LYS A 163 -21.71 9.10 -19.13
CA LYS A 163 -21.26 8.11 -20.10
C LYS A 163 -20.62 6.95 -19.38
N ASP A 164 -20.90 5.75 -19.86
CA ASP A 164 -20.33 4.53 -19.31
C ASP A 164 -19.02 4.21 -20.03
N TYR A 165 -18.01 3.93 -19.24
CA TYR A 165 -16.67 3.61 -19.68
C TYR A 165 -16.25 2.25 -19.11
N PRO A 166 -15.44 1.49 -19.86
CA PRO A 166 -14.78 0.31 -19.29
C PRO A 166 -13.90 0.72 -18.12
N LEU A 167 -13.82 -0.13 -17.10
CA LEU A 167 -13.07 0.13 -15.88
C LEU A 167 -11.58 0.43 -16.15
N GLU A 168 -11.04 -0.10 -17.24
CA GLU A 168 -9.67 0.17 -17.70
C GLU A 168 -9.38 1.66 -17.93
N PHE A 169 -10.39 2.47 -18.23
CA PHE A 169 -10.24 3.91 -18.50
C PHE A 169 -10.31 4.78 -17.25
N MET A 170 -10.65 4.22 -16.09
CA MET A 170 -10.68 4.96 -14.83
C MET A 170 -9.28 5.45 -14.49
N ASP A 171 -9.17 6.72 -14.10
CA ASP A 171 -7.88 7.29 -13.71
C ASP A 171 -7.39 6.67 -12.39
N THR A 172 -6.08 6.79 -12.13
CA THR A 172 -5.44 6.15 -10.97
C THR A 172 -5.97 6.67 -9.64
N GLU A 173 -6.33 7.94 -9.56
CA GLU A 173 -6.79 8.55 -8.30
C GLU A 173 -8.19 8.04 -7.96
N SER A 174 -9.08 8.01 -8.95
CA SER A 174 -10.41 7.41 -8.79
C SER A 174 -10.33 5.90 -8.46
N LEU A 175 -9.42 5.15 -9.09
CA LEU A 175 -9.20 3.74 -8.76
C LEU A 175 -8.72 3.56 -7.31
N LEU A 176 -7.87 4.46 -6.82
CA LEU A 176 -7.37 4.43 -5.45
C LEU A 176 -8.48 4.75 -4.45
N ASP A 177 -9.37 5.69 -4.75
CA ASP A 177 -10.53 5.98 -3.91
C ASP A 177 -11.47 4.77 -3.80
N GLU A 178 -11.76 4.08 -4.90
CA GLU A 178 -12.54 2.83 -4.86
C GLU A 178 -11.82 1.71 -4.09
N PHE A 179 -10.49 1.62 -4.23
CA PHE A 179 -9.68 0.71 -3.42
C PHE A 179 -9.85 0.97 -1.92
N LEU A 180 -9.78 2.23 -1.49
CA LEU A 180 -9.95 2.58 -0.08
C LEU A 180 -11.38 2.31 0.41
N ASN A 181 -12.40 2.54 -0.43
CA ASN A 181 -13.78 2.19 -0.10
C ASN A 181 -13.94 0.69 0.15
N PHE A 182 -13.38 -0.15 -0.72
CA PHE A 182 -13.43 -1.60 -0.56
C PHE A 182 -12.57 -2.09 0.61
N LEU A 183 -11.39 -1.51 0.82
CA LEU A 183 -10.56 -1.80 1.97
C LEU A 183 -11.34 -1.52 3.27
N GLN A 184 -11.96 -0.36 3.40
CA GLN A 184 -12.76 0.00 4.58
C GLN A 184 -13.95 -0.95 4.78
N SER A 185 -14.69 -1.26 3.70
CA SER A 185 -15.79 -2.23 3.77
C SER A 185 -15.32 -3.59 4.27
N LYS A 186 -14.15 -4.03 3.80
CA LYS A 186 -13.56 -5.29 4.17
C LYS A 186 -13.10 -5.31 5.63
N LEU A 187 -12.39 -4.27 6.07
CA LEU A 187 -12.00 -4.09 7.49
C LEU A 187 -13.21 -4.07 8.44
N LYS A 188 -14.35 -3.52 8.00
CA LYS A 188 -15.60 -3.55 8.80
C LYS A 188 -16.22 -4.93 8.91
N SER A 189 -16.05 -5.77 7.89
CA SER A 189 -16.64 -7.11 7.82
C SER A 189 -15.77 -8.21 8.42
N ASN A 190 -14.46 -7.96 8.54
CA ASN A 190 -13.49 -8.90 9.05
C ASN A 190 -12.73 -8.34 10.26
N GLY A 191 -12.70 -9.07 11.37
CA GLY A 191 -11.93 -8.69 12.56
C GLY A 191 -10.47 -9.15 12.54
N ASN A 192 -9.99 -9.69 11.42
CA ASN A 192 -8.62 -10.18 11.29
C ASN A 192 -7.66 -9.06 10.92
N THR A 193 -6.41 -9.21 11.33
CA THR A 193 -5.29 -8.36 10.91
C THR A 193 -5.17 -8.32 9.38
N THR A 194 -5.16 -7.11 8.83
CA THR A 194 -4.98 -6.87 7.39
C THR A 194 -3.65 -6.18 7.14
N TRP A 195 -2.88 -6.68 6.19
CA TRP A 195 -1.57 -6.14 5.82
C TRP A 195 -1.67 -5.34 4.50
N LEU A 196 -1.17 -4.11 4.50
CA LEU A 196 -1.07 -3.27 3.31
C LEU A 196 0.40 -2.92 3.05
N VAL A 197 0.94 -3.42 1.96
CA VAL A 197 2.31 -3.13 1.51
C VAL A 197 2.24 -2.12 0.36
N LEU A 198 2.76 -0.93 0.59
CA LEU A 198 2.86 0.15 -0.40
C LEU A 198 4.31 0.22 -0.89
N TYR A 199 4.54 0.14 -2.19
CA TYR A 199 5.87 0.23 -2.78
C TYR A 199 5.95 1.32 -3.84
N ASN A 200 6.84 2.30 -3.61
CA ASN A 200 7.15 3.39 -4.55
C ASN A 200 5.89 4.11 -5.05
N ILE A 201 4.99 4.42 -4.10
CA ILE A 201 3.67 5.00 -4.39
C ILE A 201 3.79 6.39 -5.04
N ASP A 202 4.93 7.06 -4.84
CA ASP A 202 5.29 8.33 -5.46
C ASP A 202 5.44 8.27 -6.97
N SER A 203 5.70 7.09 -7.52
CA SER A 203 5.68 6.86 -8.97
C SER A 203 4.28 6.58 -9.54
N VAL A 204 3.28 6.38 -8.68
CA VAL A 204 1.93 5.92 -9.07
C VAL A 204 0.90 7.05 -9.03
N ILE A 205 1.00 7.93 -8.03
CA ILE A 205 0.02 8.99 -7.75
C ILE A 205 0.69 10.33 -7.44
N SER A 206 -0.06 11.42 -7.59
CA SER A 206 0.40 12.78 -7.29
C SER A 206 0.69 12.98 -5.79
N GLY A 207 1.47 14.01 -5.44
CA GLY A 207 1.83 14.31 -4.05
C GLY A 207 0.61 14.62 -3.17
N ASP A 208 -0.33 15.42 -3.67
CA ASP A 208 -1.58 15.75 -2.95
C ASP A 208 -2.42 14.48 -2.68
N THR A 209 -2.47 13.57 -3.65
CA THR A 209 -3.15 12.28 -3.51
C THR A 209 -2.41 11.35 -2.54
N GLN A 210 -1.08 11.37 -2.49
CA GLN A 210 -0.32 10.64 -1.47
C GLN A 210 -0.66 11.15 -0.07
N GLN A 211 -0.68 12.47 0.12
CA GLN A 211 -1.02 13.06 1.40
C GLN A 211 -2.42 12.61 1.85
N SER A 212 -3.40 12.69 0.95
CA SER A 212 -4.78 12.26 1.20
C SER A 212 -4.89 10.77 1.51
N LEU A 213 -4.14 9.93 0.79
CA LEU A 213 -4.07 8.49 1.02
C LEU A 213 -3.57 8.19 2.44
N PHE A 214 -2.44 8.76 2.85
CA PHE A 214 -1.88 8.48 4.18
C PHE A 214 -2.73 9.04 5.33
N ILE A 215 -3.43 10.16 5.14
CA ILE A 215 -4.41 10.64 6.12
C ILE A 215 -5.52 9.60 6.30
N LYS A 216 -6.16 9.15 5.20
CA LYS A 216 -7.22 8.13 5.25
C LYS A 216 -6.72 6.82 5.85
N LEU A 217 -5.49 6.39 5.53
CA LEU A 217 -4.90 5.18 6.09
C LEU A 217 -4.67 5.29 7.59
N LYS A 218 -4.19 6.44 8.09
CA LYS A 218 -4.08 6.70 9.54
C LYS A 218 -5.43 6.62 10.24
N GLU A 219 -6.46 7.23 9.66
CA GLU A 219 -7.83 7.13 10.19
C GLU A 219 -8.33 5.67 10.24
N LEU A 220 -8.01 4.85 9.23
CA LEU A 220 -8.38 3.43 9.24
C LEU A 220 -7.60 2.62 10.28
N MET A 221 -6.35 2.95 10.55
CA MET A 221 -5.55 2.27 11.59
C MET A 221 -6.08 2.55 13.00
N ASP A 222 -6.67 3.72 13.24
CA ASP A 222 -7.27 4.04 14.54
C ASP A 222 -8.48 3.15 14.87
N ASP A 223 -9.22 2.72 13.85
CA ASP A 223 -10.48 1.98 13.98
C ASP A 223 -10.35 0.46 13.75
N PHE A 224 -9.32 0.02 13.03
CA PHE A 224 -9.18 -1.37 12.55
C PHE A 224 -7.75 -1.89 12.70
N ASP A 225 -7.61 -3.22 12.81
CA ASP A 225 -6.29 -3.88 12.85
C ASP A 225 -5.65 -3.95 11.46
N LEU A 226 -5.20 -2.78 10.99
CA LEU A 226 -4.55 -2.55 9.71
C LEU A 226 -3.05 -2.30 9.93
N LYS A 227 -2.21 -3.17 9.38
CA LYS A 227 -0.75 -3.05 9.42
C LYS A 227 -0.21 -2.57 8.07
N ILE A 228 0.57 -1.50 8.07
CA ILE A 228 1.08 -0.84 6.87
C ILE A 228 2.59 -0.91 6.80
N ILE A 229 3.11 -1.45 5.69
CA ILE A 229 4.53 -1.41 5.35
C ILE A 229 4.69 -0.49 4.15
N CYS A 230 5.20 0.72 4.36
CA CYS A 230 5.46 1.69 3.32
C CYS A 230 6.94 1.64 2.90
N LEU A 231 7.19 1.23 1.66
CA LEU A 231 8.52 1.18 1.05
C LEU A 231 8.61 2.31 0.02
N SER A 232 9.32 3.39 0.35
CA SER A 232 9.32 4.60 -0.48
C SER A 232 10.73 5.13 -0.74
N HIS A 233 10.89 5.89 -1.82
CA HIS A 233 12.16 6.56 -2.12
C HIS A 233 12.41 7.77 -1.20
N ASN A 234 11.36 8.52 -0.89
CA ASN A 234 11.37 9.69 -0.02
C ASN A 234 10.04 9.76 0.75
N LEU A 235 9.94 10.73 1.67
CA LEU A 235 8.75 10.93 2.52
C LEU A 235 8.11 12.32 2.33
N GLU A 236 8.45 13.08 1.28
CA GLU A 236 8.11 14.51 1.17
C GLU A 236 6.61 14.80 1.18
N ASN A 237 5.81 13.92 0.54
CA ASN A 237 4.35 14.06 0.46
C ASN A 237 3.60 13.18 1.46
N ILE A 238 4.32 12.57 2.41
CA ILE A 238 3.72 11.75 3.45
C ILE A 238 3.56 12.61 4.70
N PRO A 239 2.37 12.69 5.30
CA PRO A 239 2.11 13.48 6.50
C PRO A 239 2.74 12.82 7.73
N ILE A 240 4.05 12.99 7.88
CA ILE A 240 4.85 12.52 9.01
C ILE A 240 4.71 13.51 10.17
N ASP A 241 4.28 13.02 11.33
CA ASP A 241 4.26 13.78 12.56
C ASP A 241 5.35 13.30 13.55
N ARG A 242 5.36 13.89 14.74
CA ARG A 242 6.38 13.60 15.77
C ARG A 242 6.39 12.14 16.22
N THR A 243 5.24 11.47 16.22
CA THR A 243 5.09 10.08 16.64
C THR A 243 5.54 9.11 15.56
N ASP A 244 5.65 9.56 14.31
CA ASP A 244 6.04 8.71 13.20
C ASP A 244 7.55 8.59 13.02
N VAL A 245 8.36 9.45 13.65
CA VAL A 245 9.82 9.51 13.43
C VAL A 245 10.49 8.19 13.82
N GLU A 246 10.36 7.80 15.09
CA GLU A 246 9.73 6.54 15.48
C GLU A 246 9.84 5.32 14.56
N LYS A 247 8.96 5.38 13.56
CA LYS A 247 8.52 4.32 12.67
C LYS A 247 9.28 4.38 11.34
N ILE A 248 10.23 5.30 11.19
CA ILE A 248 11.06 5.44 10.00
C ILE A 248 12.26 4.50 10.10
N VAL A 249 12.39 3.62 9.12
CA VAL A 249 13.51 2.70 8.95
C VAL A 249 14.32 3.11 7.72
N LEU A 250 15.58 3.45 7.94
CA LEU A 250 16.50 3.86 6.89
C LEU A 250 17.09 2.63 6.17
N CYS A 251 16.82 2.50 4.87
CA CYS A 251 17.38 1.48 4.00
C CYS A 251 18.67 1.97 3.33
N THR A 252 19.81 1.71 4.00
CA THR A 252 21.14 2.15 3.57
C THR A 252 22.03 0.95 3.21
N LYS A 253 23.28 0.89 3.71
CA LYS A 253 24.07 -0.36 3.70
C LYS A 253 23.43 -1.39 4.64
N ASN A 254 23.00 -0.93 5.82
CA ASN A 254 22.18 -1.69 6.77
C ASN A 254 20.83 -1.00 6.98
N PHE A 255 19.87 -1.71 7.56
CA PHE A 255 18.62 -1.11 8.02
C PHE A 255 18.84 -0.46 9.39
N HIS A 256 18.36 0.77 9.57
CA HIS A 256 18.44 1.50 10.84
C HIS A 256 17.09 2.14 11.14
N GLN A 257 16.43 1.72 12.22
CA GLN A 257 15.26 2.43 12.71
C GLN A 257 15.68 3.70 13.44
N LEU A 258 14.98 4.80 13.19
CA LEU A 258 15.24 6.07 13.87
C LEU A 258 14.84 6.00 15.34
N LEU A 259 15.51 6.83 16.14
CA LEU A 259 15.15 7.02 17.54
C LEU A 259 13.87 7.87 17.65
N PRO A 260 13.18 7.79 18.80
CA PRO A 260 12.11 8.73 19.13
C PRO A 260 12.57 10.18 18.94
N ILE A 261 11.69 11.03 18.41
CA ILE A 261 12.05 12.39 17.96
C ILE A 261 12.77 13.22 19.04
N ASP A 262 12.35 13.09 20.30
CA ASP A 262 12.94 13.87 21.40
C ASP A 262 14.40 13.45 21.69
N GLU A 263 14.76 12.19 21.48
CA GLU A 263 16.12 11.68 21.62
C GLU A 263 16.96 12.02 20.39
N LEU A 264 16.36 11.93 19.20
CA LEU A 264 17.00 12.30 17.95
C LEU A 264 17.34 13.79 17.92
N VAL A 265 16.42 14.66 18.34
CA VAL A 265 16.64 16.12 18.44
C VAL A 265 17.77 16.44 19.40
N LYS A 266 17.82 15.84 20.59
CA LYS A 266 18.94 16.02 21.54
C LYS A 266 20.27 15.61 20.91
N SER A 267 20.27 14.50 20.17
CA SER A 267 21.46 14.01 19.45
C SER A 267 21.90 14.99 18.37
N ILE A 268 20.95 15.56 17.61
CA ILE A 268 21.20 16.58 16.60
C ILE A 268 21.75 17.86 17.24
N GLU A 269 21.10 18.39 18.27
CA GLU A 269 21.53 19.58 18.99
C GLU A 269 22.95 19.47 19.54
N SER A 270 23.33 18.29 20.06
CA SER A 270 24.66 18.05 20.61
C SER A 270 25.78 18.05 19.55
N ARG A 271 25.45 17.78 18.29
CA ARG A 271 26.37 17.69 17.15
C ARG A 271 26.26 18.88 16.20
N TYR A 272 25.29 19.77 16.42
CA TYR A 272 25.08 20.93 15.56
C TYR A 272 26.25 21.91 15.70
N PRO A 273 26.79 22.48 14.60
CA PRO A 273 27.98 23.32 14.66
C PRO A 273 27.85 24.62 15.48
N ASN A 274 26.61 25.07 15.72
CA ASN A 274 26.31 26.28 16.47
C ASN A 274 25.03 26.10 17.29
N LYS A 275 24.58 27.16 17.97
CA LYS A 275 23.28 27.13 18.65
C LYS A 275 22.18 26.91 17.62
N LEU A 276 21.48 25.78 17.72
CA LEU A 276 20.37 25.43 16.87
C LEU A 276 19.23 26.44 17.06
N ASN A 277 19.06 27.34 16.10
CA ASN A 277 17.97 28.31 16.05
C ASN A 277 16.91 27.84 15.04
N ILE A 278 16.45 26.60 15.18
CA ILE A 278 15.48 25.95 14.32
C ILE A 278 14.37 25.39 15.23
N GLY A 279 13.11 25.62 14.88
CA GLY A 279 11.98 25.08 15.65
C GLY A 279 11.88 23.56 15.53
N HIS A 280 11.25 22.88 16.49
CA HIS A 280 11.14 21.41 16.44
C HIS A 280 10.39 20.90 15.18
N ASN A 281 9.39 21.64 14.70
CA ASN A 281 8.68 21.29 13.47
C ASN A 281 9.58 21.47 12.23
N GLU A 282 10.39 22.52 12.18
CA GLU A 282 11.36 22.71 11.10
C GLU A 282 12.42 21.59 11.10
N ILE A 283 12.85 21.11 12.28
CA ILE A 283 13.75 19.94 12.38
C ILE A 283 13.07 18.69 11.83
N LEU A 284 11.80 18.45 12.18
CA LEU A 284 11.03 17.33 11.66
C LEU A 284 10.95 17.36 10.13
N GLU A 285 10.58 18.52 9.56
CA GLU A 285 10.53 18.68 8.11
C GLU A 285 11.91 18.47 7.45
N SER A 286 12.98 18.98 8.07
CA SER A 286 14.34 18.71 7.62
C SER A 286 14.70 17.22 7.69
N ILE A 287 14.29 16.50 8.72
CA ILE A 287 14.47 15.04 8.80
C ILE A 287 13.75 14.37 7.63
N VAL A 288 12.47 14.67 7.41
CA VAL A 288 11.66 14.12 6.32
C VAL A 288 12.31 14.35 4.94
N ARG A 289 12.89 15.53 4.70
CA ARG A 289 13.62 15.85 3.45
C ARG A 289 14.98 15.15 3.33
N THR A 290 15.61 14.76 4.44
CA THR A 290 17.00 14.27 4.45
C THR A 290 17.13 12.75 4.59
N VAL A 291 16.16 12.07 5.20
CA VAL A 291 16.23 10.62 5.51
C VAL A 291 16.49 9.74 4.29
N SER A 292 15.97 10.09 3.13
CA SER A 292 16.18 9.36 1.87
C SER A 292 17.65 9.35 1.42
N TYR A 293 18.42 10.36 1.83
CA TYR A 293 19.82 10.57 1.43
C TYR A 293 20.83 10.05 2.44
N VAL A 294 20.39 9.52 3.58
CA VAL A 294 21.30 8.97 4.60
C VAL A 294 22.08 7.81 4.00
N GLY A 295 23.39 7.79 4.25
CA GLY A 295 24.36 6.83 3.73
C GLY A 295 24.67 6.96 2.23
N ASP A 296 24.09 7.95 1.53
CA ASP A 296 24.40 8.19 0.12
C ASP A 296 25.74 8.93 -0.01
N GLU A 297 26.62 8.40 -0.86
CA GLU A 297 27.95 8.95 -1.14
C GLU A 297 27.91 9.99 -2.28
N LYS A 298 26.75 10.20 -2.91
CA LYS A 298 26.56 11.16 -4.00
C LYS A 298 26.30 12.59 -3.49
N ASN A 299 26.61 13.56 -4.34
CA ASN A 299 26.24 14.96 -4.10
C ASN A 299 24.71 15.10 -4.20
N VAL A 300 24.11 15.62 -3.13
CA VAL A 300 22.67 15.86 -3.01
C VAL A 300 22.37 17.35 -3.10
N SER A 301 21.25 17.69 -3.75
CA SER A 301 20.78 19.07 -3.88
C SER A 301 19.81 19.38 -2.75
N LEU A 302 20.34 19.74 -1.60
CA LEU A 302 19.57 20.12 -0.41
C LEU A 302 19.92 21.53 0.03
N ALA A 303 19.01 22.17 0.76
CA ALA A 303 19.29 23.44 1.42
C ALA A 303 20.45 23.29 2.42
N GLY A 304 21.20 24.35 2.68
CA GLY A 304 22.38 24.28 3.56
C GLY A 304 22.09 23.74 4.97
N LYS A 305 20.95 24.09 5.56
CA LYS A 305 20.53 23.54 6.87
C LYS A 305 20.21 22.04 6.79
N ASP A 306 19.55 21.61 5.72
CA ASP A 306 19.22 20.21 5.50
C ASP A 306 20.50 19.38 5.25
N LEU A 307 21.50 19.92 4.55
CA LEU A 307 22.82 19.28 4.40
C LEU A 307 23.53 19.08 5.74
N VAL A 308 23.45 20.06 6.65
CA VAL A 308 24.02 19.92 8.00
C VAL A 308 23.29 18.83 8.78
N ILE A 309 21.96 18.80 8.73
CA ILE A 309 21.16 17.74 9.39
C ILE A 309 21.48 16.37 8.80
N LEU A 310 21.54 16.23 7.48
CA LEU A 310 21.96 15.01 6.81
C LEU A 310 23.36 14.57 7.25
N LYS A 311 24.32 15.50 7.34
CA LYS A 311 25.67 15.19 7.81
C LYS A 311 25.66 14.65 9.25
N ILE A 312 24.88 15.28 10.13
CA ILE A 312 24.73 14.83 11.51
C ILE A 312 24.07 13.45 11.60
N LEU A 313 23.01 13.19 10.81
CA LEU A 313 22.36 11.88 10.77
C LEU A 313 23.34 10.78 10.31
N ASN A 314 24.15 11.07 9.29
CA ASN A 314 25.22 10.17 8.86
C ASN A 314 26.26 9.93 9.97
N ASP A 315 26.68 10.99 10.67
CA ASP A 315 27.66 10.89 11.75
C ASP A 315 27.11 10.13 12.97
N ILE A 316 25.79 10.18 13.23
CA ILE A 316 25.13 9.39 14.28
C ILE A 316 25.17 7.89 13.93
N LEU A 317 25.00 7.56 12.64
CA LEU A 317 24.96 6.20 12.14
C LEU A 317 26.33 5.67 11.66
N ASN A 318 27.40 6.44 11.87
CA ASN A 318 28.78 6.15 11.47
C ASN A 318 28.98 5.97 9.95
N TYR A 319 28.25 6.74 9.14
CA TYR A 319 28.48 6.87 7.70
C TYR A 319 29.49 7.98 7.41
N GLU A 320 30.58 7.64 6.74
CA GLU A 320 31.56 8.63 6.26
C GLU A 320 31.00 9.38 5.05
N THR A 321 30.70 10.67 5.26
CA THR A 321 30.18 11.55 4.20
C THR A 321 30.97 12.85 4.13
N SER A 322 31.10 13.39 2.93
CA SER A 322 31.70 14.70 2.67
C SER A 322 30.87 15.41 1.62
N TYR A 323 30.31 16.57 1.96
CA TYR A 323 29.47 17.36 1.07
C TYR A 323 30.24 18.62 0.64
N CYS A 324 30.28 18.88 -0.67
CA CYS A 324 30.85 20.10 -1.20
C CYS A 324 29.80 21.21 -1.20
N PHE A 325 30.05 22.30 -0.46
CA PHE A 325 29.11 23.42 -0.32
C PHE A 325 29.31 24.52 -1.37
N GLU A 326 30.38 24.45 -2.17
CA GLU A 326 30.76 25.52 -3.11
C GLU A 326 29.69 25.79 -4.18
N ASN A 327 28.87 24.78 -4.52
CA ASN A 327 27.83 24.90 -5.54
C ASN A 327 26.44 25.31 -4.98
N HIS A 328 26.30 25.49 -3.66
CA HIS A 328 25.03 25.78 -2.99
C HIS A 328 24.92 27.24 -2.50
N LEU A 329 25.99 28.01 -2.63
CA LEU A 329 26.00 29.43 -2.30
C LEU A 329 25.49 30.24 -3.50
N LEU A 330 24.36 30.93 -3.30
CA LEU A 330 23.89 31.94 -4.24
C LEU A 330 24.85 33.14 -4.22
N SER A 331 25.17 33.65 -5.40
CA SER A 331 25.74 34.99 -5.52
C SER A 331 24.71 36.04 -5.10
N ASP A 332 25.17 37.24 -4.75
CA ASP A 332 24.30 38.36 -4.35
C ASP A 332 23.24 38.67 -5.44
N ALA A 333 23.62 38.56 -6.72
CA ALA A 333 22.73 38.77 -7.85
C ALA A 333 21.65 37.68 -7.99
N GLU A 334 22.01 36.42 -7.73
CA GLU A 334 21.05 35.31 -7.72
C GLU A 334 20.11 35.42 -6.51
N ALA A 335 20.62 35.84 -5.36
CA ALA A 335 19.81 36.08 -4.17
C ALA A 335 18.84 37.26 -4.34
N GLU A 336 19.25 38.34 -5.02
CA GLU A 336 18.39 39.47 -5.37
C GLU A 336 17.32 39.08 -6.40
N PHE A 337 17.67 38.27 -7.41
CA PHE A 337 16.71 37.77 -8.40
C PHE A 337 15.59 36.90 -7.81
N LEU A 338 15.85 36.18 -6.71
CA LEU A 338 14.84 35.36 -6.02
C LEU A 338 13.90 36.19 -5.11
N GLN A 339 14.15 37.48 -4.93
CA GLN A 339 13.29 38.37 -4.12
C GLN A 339 12.15 39.02 -4.94
N ASP A 340 12.24 38.94 -6.27
CA ASP A 340 11.19 39.31 -7.23
C ASP A 340 10.25 38.12 -7.52
#